data_AF-A0A2H8TXN2-F1
#
_entry.id   AF-A0A2H8TXN2-F1
#
_cell.length_a   1.000
_cell.length_b   1.000
_cell.length_c   1.000
_cell.angle_alpha   90.00
_cell.angle_beta   90.00
_cell.angle_gamma   90.00
#
_symmetry.space_group_name_H-M   'P 1'
#
loop_
_entity.id
_entity.type
_entity.pdbx_description
1 polymer ?
#
loop_
_entity_poly.entity_id
_entity_poly.type
_entity_poly.pdbx_seq_one_letter_code
_entity_poly.pdbx_strand_id
1 'polypeptide(L)'
;MNTVRKLMPLCSKQVFSGKRFNSNDLTNDENKILYEKLLNKNYNSEKHTEASSFAKWVTPHYKFGPSRVMNYDWSIKSMLSWYKRKRVEFHKYNQRYISERVKSLGSDIAISHFVVYRGGAIRFQGQDNFIRWTNKKEEYYVDLPQNYDPNYFVEAIDVSDLMLYYQGLENFKNLFKLKWLSLRNNPVLDNWCLDYIGHAIPNLEYLDISNCPQVTAAGIAGLQKLTQLKILVINSSDVEIQMACFALEDIIPGLFVVIQENKDTNYKQMAKM
;
A
#
# COMPACT_ATOMS: atom_id res chain seq x y z
N MET A 1 25.52 -9.30 26.27
CA MET A 1 25.45 -8.60 24.97
C MET A 1 25.55 -9.59 23.79
N ASN A 2 24.59 -10.52 23.62
CA ASN A 2 24.70 -11.57 22.57
C ASN A 2 23.41 -11.84 21.76
N THR A 3 22.45 -10.93 21.74
CA THR A 3 21.11 -11.21 21.17
C THR A 3 20.76 -10.50 19.85
N VAL A 4 21.65 -9.69 19.27
CA VAL A 4 21.33 -8.92 18.04
C VAL A 4 21.86 -9.58 16.76
N ARG A 5 22.75 -10.59 16.85
CA ARG A 5 23.40 -11.18 15.67
C ARG A 5 22.57 -12.21 14.88
N LYS A 6 21.37 -12.58 15.33
CA LYS A 6 20.55 -13.63 14.68
C LYS A 6 19.46 -13.12 13.72
N LEU A 7 19.31 -11.81 13.52
CA LEU A 7 18.19 -11.23 12.75
C LEU A 7 18.56 -10.60 11.40
N MET A 8 19.77 -10.81 10.89
CA MET A 8 20.14 -10.34 9.55
C MET A 8 20.17 -11.51 8.57
N PRO A 9 19.42 -11.49 7.45
CA PRO A 9 19.70 -12.40 6.35
C PRO A 9 21.11 -12.10 5.86
N LEU A 10 21.88 -13.16 5.60
CA LEU A 10 23.25 -13.10 5.10
C LEU A 10 23.25 -12.49 3.69
N CYS A 11 23.26 -11.15 3.60
CA CYS A 11 23.61 -10.46 2.36
C CYS A 11 25.05 -10.84 1.98
N SER A 12 25.25 -11.21 0.72
CA SER A 12 26.56 -11.58 0.18
C SER A 12 27.58 -10.47 0.44
N LYS A 13 28.72 -10.84 1.02
CA LYS A 13 29.86 -9.93 1.20
C LYS A 13 30.42 -9.57 -0.18
N GLN A 14 29.96 -8.50 -0.80
CA GLN A 14 30.76 -7.82 -1.82
C GLN A 14 31.83 -7.02 -1.09
N VAL A 15 33.06 -7.55 -1.13
CA VAL A 15 34.26 -6.89 -0.61
C VAL A 15 34.61 -5.74 -1.56
N PHE A 16 34.30 -4.51 -1.17
CA PHE A 16 34.90 -3.34 -1.81
C PHE A 16 36.30 -3.13 -1.21
N SER A 17 37.34 -3.27 -2.05
CA SER A 17 38.72 -2.94 -1.68
C SER A 17 38.91 -1.42 -1.68
N GLY A 18 38.43 -0.73 -0.65
CA GLY A 18 38.78 0.67 -0.40
C GLY A 18 40.08 0.76 0.39
N LYS A 19 41.15 1.28 -0.23
CA LYS A 19 42.34 1.73 0.52
C LYS A 19 41.90 2.86 1.46
N ARG A 20 41.99 2.65 2.78
CA ARG A 20 41.82 3.73 3.76
C ARG A 20 43.04 4.64 3.68
N PHE A 21 42.84 5.90 3.32
CA PHE A 21 43.83 6.95 3.57
C PHE A 21 43.79 7.30 5.06
N ASN A 22 44.94 7.20 5.74
CA ASN A 22 45.10 7.67 7.11
C ASN A 22 45.09 9.20 7.12
N SER A 23 44.18 9.79 7.89
CA SER A 23 43.96 11.24 7.97
C SER A 23 44.84 11.95 9.00
N ASN A 24 46.07 11.46 9.24
CA ASN A 24 46.88 11.96 10.36
C ASN A 24 48.02 12.92 9.97
N ASP A 25 48.23 13.20 8.68
CA ASP A 25 49.46 13.88 8.23
C ASP A 25 49.26 15.28 7.62
N LEU A 26 48.13 15.97 7.86
CA LEU A 26 47.96 17.35 7.39
C LEU A 26 47.62 18.27 8.56
N THR A 27 48.49 19.25 8.80
CA THR A 27 48.30 20.26 9.84
C THR A 27 47.12 21.18 9.48
N ASN A 28 46.42 21.69 10.50
CA ASN A 28 45.19 22.50 10.29
C ASN A 28 45.39 23.69 9.34
N ASP A 29 46.61 24.22 9.25
CA ASP A 29 46.95 25.35 8.38
C ASP A 29 47.07 24.94 6.90
N GLU A 30 47.54 23.72 6.61
CA GLU A 30 47.61 23.18 5.25
C GLU A 30 46.21 22.92 4.68
N ASN A 31 45.28 22.46 5.53
CA ASN A 31 43.88 22.29 5.16
C ASN A 31 43.20 23.64 4.86
N LYS A 32 43.55 24.71 5.60
CA LYS A 32 43.03 26.06 5.38
C LYS A 32 43.54 26.65 4.06
N ILE A 33 44.83 26.49 3.76
CA ILE A 33 45.44 26.94 2.50
C ILE A 33 44.87 26.16 1.29
N LEU A 34 44.62 24.86 1.45
CA LEU A 34 43.94 24.05 0.43
C LEU A 34 42.51 24.51 0.20
N TYR A 35 41.76 24.83 1.26
CA TYR A 35 40.41 25.38 1.17
C TYR A 35 40.36 26.73 0.44
N GLU A 36 41.28 27.65 0.77
CA GLU A 36 41.36 28.97 0.14
C GLU A 36 41.81 28.87 -1.34
N LYS A 37 42.73 27.96 -1.67
CA LYS A 37 43.12 27.67 -3.06
C LYS A 37 41.99 27.05 -3.89
N LEU A 38 41.11 26.26 -3.28
CA LEU A 38 39.94 25.68 -3.95
C LEU A 38 38.84 26.73 -4.18
N LEU A 39 38.66 27.67 -3.26
CA LEU A 39 37.72 28.79 -3.40
C LEU A 39 38.16 29.78 -4.49
N ASN A 40 39.45 30.16 -4.53
CA ASN A 40 39.97 31.07 -5.56
C ASN A 40 40.00 30.47 -6.97
N LYS A 41 39.94 29.14 -7.11
CA LYS A 41 39.80 28.48 -8.41
C LYS A 41 38.38 28.55 -8.98
N ASN A 42 37.39 28.93 -8.16
CA ASN A 42 35.96 28.86 -8.51
C ASN A 42 35.30 30.21 -8.80
N TYR A 43 36.02 31.32 -8.92
CA TYR A 43 35.44 32.57 -9.39
C TYR A 43 36.37 33.29 -10.37
N ASN A 44 36.13 33.07 -11.66
CA ASN A 44 36.41 34.01 -12.75
C ASN A 44 35.39 33.73 -13.85
N SER A 45 34.26 34.42 -13.82
CA SER A 45 33.05 34.13 -14.60
C SER A 45 33.00 34.77 -16.00
N GLU A 46 34.11 35.23 -16.59
CA GLU A 46 34.03 36.14 -17.76
C GLU A 46 34.81 35.73 -19.02
N LYS A 47 35.26 34.47 -19.17
CA LYS A 47 35.92 34.06 -20.44
C LYS A 47 35.40 32.74 -20.99
N HIS A 48 34.19 32.74 -21.54
CA HIS A 48 33.68 31.61 -22.31
C HIS A 48 32.97 32.06 -23.60
N THR A 49 33.74 32.31 -24.67
CA THR A 49 33.21 32.30 -26.04
C THR A 49 34.01 31.43 -27.02
N GLU A 50 35.16 30.84 -26.65
CA GLU A 50 36.01 30.13 -27.63
C GLU A 50 36.46 28.72 -27.19
N ALA A 51 35.69 28.00 -26.39
CA ALA A 51 36.00 26.60 -26.09
C ALA A 51 35.40 25.66 -27.16
N SER A 52 36.27 24.87 -27.80
CA SER A 52 35.95 23.92 -28.88
C SER A 52 34.88 22.88 -28.48
N SER A 53 34.14 22.34 -29.47
CA SER A 53 33.01 21.42 -29.28
C SER A 53 33.31 20.19 -28.40
N PHE A 54 34.58 19.80 -28.29
CA PHE A 54 35.02 18.71 -27.41
C PHE A 54 34.95 19.11 -25.92
N ALA A 55 35.30 20.34 -25.57
CA ALA A 55 35.21 20.84 -24.20
C ALA A 55 33.76 20.98 -23.71
N LYS A 56 32.80 21.25 -24.61
CA LYS A 56 31.36 21.22 -24.31
C LYS A 56 30.81 19.82 -24.04
N TRP A 57 31.44 18.78 -24.61
CA TRP A 57 31.05 17.39 -24.39
C TRP A 57 31.61 16.81 -23.08
N VAL A 58 32.79 17.26 -22.66
CA VAL A 58 33.43 16.82 -21.40
C VAL A 58 33.00 17.67 -20.18
N THR A 59 32.40 18.85 -20.41
CA THR A 59 31.83 19.66 -19.32
C THR A 59 30.50 19.05 -18.88
N PRO A 60 30.38 18.62 -17.59
CA PRO A 60 29.13 18.08 -17.09
C PRO A 60 28.06 19.16 -17.23
N HIS A 61 26.99 18.88 -17.97
CA HIS A 61 25.88 19.80 -18.07
C HIS A 61 25.22 19.95 -16.68
N TYR A 62 25.58 21.01 -15.96
CA TYR A 62 24.99 21.41 -14.67
C TYR A 62 23.52 21.85 -14.77
N LYS A 63 22.76 21.34 -15.75
CA LYS A 63 21.30 21.48 -15.81
C LYS A 63 20.58 20.57 -14.82
N PHE A 64 21.32 19.65 -14.22
CA PHE A 64 20.93 18.92 -13.02
C PHE A 64 22.02 19.18 -11.98
N GLY A 65 21.65 19.76 -10.84
CA GLY A 65 22.56 20.07 -9.73
C GLY A 65 23.37 18.85 -9.26
N PRO A 66 24.32 19.01 -8.32
CA PRO A 66 25.17 17.91 -7.85
C PRO A 66 24.32 16.68 -7.56
N SER A 67 24.77 15.51 -8.03
CA SER A 67 24.12 14.23 -7.76
C SER A 67 23.73 14.21 -6.29
N ARG A 68 22.42 14.14 -5.99
CA ARG A 68 21.93 14.06 -4.62
C ARG A 68 22.73 12.97 -3.92
N VAL A 69 23.70 13.36 -3.10
CA VAL A 69 24.36 12.43 -2.19
C VAL A 69 23.21 11.96 -1.32
N MET A 70 22.75 10.73 -1.53
CA MET A 70 21.71 10.13 -0.72
C MET A 70 22.34 9.93 0.65
N ASN A 71 22.25 10.97 1.49
CA ASN A 71 22.62 10.93 2.90
C ASN A 71 21.60 10.02 3.57
N TYR A 72 21.83 8.70 3.48
CA TYR A 72 21.16 7.75 4.34
C TYR A 72 21.61 8.09 5.76
N ASP A 73 20.76 8.78 6.50
CA ASP A 73 20.90 8.89 7.94
C ASP A 73 20.78 7.47 8.50
N TRP A 74 21.80 6.97 9.20
CA TRP A 74 21.78 5.65 9.86
C TRP A 74 21.28 5.74 11.31
N SER A 75 20.71 6.87 11.71
CA SER A 75 20.01 7.04 12.99
C SER A 75 19.01 5.91 13.25
N ILE A 76 18.82 5.53 14.51
CA ILE A 76 17.84 4.51 14.90
C ILE A 76 16.43 4.90 14.43
N LYS A 77 16.11 6.20 14.43
CA LYS A 77 14.82 6.72 13.93
C LYS A 77 14.65 6.50 12.42
N SER A 78 15.69 6.75 11.63
CA SER A 78 15.65 6.54 10.18
C SER A 78 15.64 5.05 9.83
N MET A 79 16.37 4.21 10.57
CA MET A 79 16.33 2.75 10.43
C MET A 79 14.94 2.18 10.75
N LEU A 80 14.30 2.63 11.84
CA LEU A 80 12.92 2.25 12.18
C LEU A 80 11.93 2.71 11.11
N SER A 81 12.08 3.93 10.60
CA SER A 81 11.22 4.49 9.54
C SER A 81 11.40 3.74 8.22
N TRP A 82 12.64 3.38 7.88
CA TRP A 82 12.97 2.52 6.75
C TRP A 82 12.33 1.14 6.90
N TYR A 83 12.43 0.52 8.09
CA TYR A 83 11.82 -0.79 8.35
C TYR A 83 10.30 -0.75 8.21
N LYS A 84 9.64 0.27 8.77
CA LYS A 84 8.19 0.49 8.58
C LYS A 84 7.82 0.60 7.10
N ARG A 85 8.60 1.38 6.33
CA ARG A 85 8.41 1.52 4.88
C ARG A 85 8.57 0.20 4.14
N LYS A 86 9.61 -0.58 4.47
CA LYS A 86 9.86 -1.90 3.88
C LYS A 86 8.77 -2.91 4.22
N ARG A 87 8.21 -2.88 5.42
CA ARG A 87 7.04 -3.70 5.77
C ARG A 87 5.84 -3.35 4.89
N VAL A 88 5.55 -2.07 4.69
CA VAL A 88 4.47 -1.61 3.80
C VAL A 88 4.72 -2.06 2.36
N GLU A 89 5.93 -1.86 1.83
CA GLU A 89 6.31 -2.31 0.48
C GLU A 89 6.13 -3.84 0.33
N PHE A 90 6.54 -4.61 1.33
CA PHE A 90 6.36 -6.06 1.36
C PHE A 90 4.88 -6.46 1.35
N HIS A 91 4.04 -5.80 2.15
CA HIS A 91 2.60 -6.05 2.15
C HIS A 91 1.95 -5.72 0.80
N LYS A 92 2.32 -4.59 0.18
CA LYS A 92 1.86 -4.24 -1.17
C LYS A 92 2.30 -5.26 -2.22
N TYR A 93 3.57 -5.68 -2.18
CA TYR A 93 4.12 -6.68 -3.10
C TYR A 93 3.40 -8.03 -2.98
N ASN A 94 3.14 -8.48 -1.75
CA ASN A 94 2.44 -9.75 -1.53
C ASN A 94 0.96 -9.70 -1.92
N GLN A 95 0.39 -8.50 -2.02
CA GLN A 95 -1.02 -8.31 -2.39
C GLN A 95 -1.25 -8.14 -3.89
N ARG A 96 -0.18 -7.97 -4.69
CA ARG A 96 -0.29 -7.72 -6.13
C ARG A 96 -1.14 -8.75 -6.86
N TYR A 97 -1.77 -8.30 -7.94
CA TYR A 97 -2.42 -9.17 -8.89
C TYR A 97 -1.40 -10.08 -9.60
N ILE A 98 -1.64 -11.40 -9.58
CA ILE A 98 -0.81 -12.39 -10.26
C ILE A 98 -1.61 -12.96 -11.44
N SER A 99 -1.16 -12.68 -12.65
CA SER A 99 -1.89 -13.03 -13.87
C SER A 99 -1.92 -14.53 -14.12
N GLU A 100 -0.84 -15.22 -13.77
CA GLU A 100 -0.64 -16.65 -13.98
C GLU A 100 -1.62 -17.46 -13.13
N ARG A 101 -1.83 -17.04 -11.88
CA ARG A 101 -2.78 -17.66 -10.95
C ARG A 101 -4.22 -17.55 -11.45
N VAL A 102 -4.59 -16.41 -12.01
CA VAL A 102 -5.95 -16.21 -12.56
C VAL A 102 -6.15 -16.99 -13.85
N LYS A 103 -5.11 -17.13 -14.68
CA LYS A 103 -5.19 -17.99 -15.87
C LYS A 103 -5.42 -19.46 -15.53
N SER A 104 -4.87 -19.95 -14.42
CA SER A 104 -5.01 -21.35 -14.01
C SER A 104 -6.30 -21.63 -13.21
N LEU A 105 -6.70 -20.72 -12.31
CA LEU A 105 -7.81 -20.93 -11.38
C LEU A 105 -9.08 -20.18 -11.74
N GLY A 106 -9.02 -19.21 -12.67
CA GLY A 106 -10.09 -18.22 -12.84
C GLY A 106 -10.07 -17.13 -11.75
N SER A 107 -10.83 -16.06 -11.98
CA SER A 107 -10.86 -14.90 -11.06
C SER A 107 -11.47 -15.24 -9.71
N ASP A 108 -12.63 -15.91 -9.70
CA ASP A 108 -13.38 -16.27 -8.49
C ASP A 108 -12.59 -17.18 -7.55
N ILE A 109 -11.99 -18.26 -8.05
CA ILE A 109 -11.22 -19.17 -7.20
C ILE A 109 -9.88 -18.53 -6.78
N ALA A 110 -9.24 -17.75 -7.66
CA ALA A 110 -8.00 -17.06 -7.33
C ALA A 110 -8.18 -16.00 -6.22
N ILE A 111 -9.29 -15.23 -6.25
CA ILE A 111 -9.62 -14.33 -5.14
C ILE A 111 -9.94 -15.14 -3.90
N SER A 112 -10.54 -16.33 -4.05
CA SER A 112 -10.87 -17.18 -2.92
C SER A 112 -9.67 -17.59 -2.11
N HIS A 113 -8.64 -18.11 -2.77
CA HIS A 113 -7.36 -18.41 -2.14
C HIS A 113 -6.69 -17.16 -1.57
N PHE A 114 -6.79 -16.01 -2.25
CA PHE A 114 -6.17 -14.77 -1.79
C PHE A 114 -6.75 -14.24 -0.48
N VAL A 115 -8.08 -14.21 -0.35
CA VAL A 115 -8.77 -13.66 0.82
C VAL A 115 -8.70 -14.63 2.00
N VAL A 116 -8.94 -15.94 1.77
CA VAL A 116 -8.89 -16.93 2.87
C VAL A 116 -7.48 -17.05 3.46
N TYR A 117 -6.43 -17.05 2.63
CA TYR A 117 -5.04 -17.06 3.11
C TYR A 117 -4.71 -15.87 4.03
N ARG A 118 -5.42 -14.75 3.90
CA ARG A 118 -5.24 -13.56 4.74
C ARG A 118 -6.10 -13.56 6.00
N GLY A 119 -6.96 -14.56 6.18
CA GLY A 119 -7.88 -14.68 7.31
C GLY A 119 -9.22 -13.99 7.10
N GLY A 120 -9.53 -13.59 5.86
CA GLY A 120 -10.87 -13.18 5.46
C GLY A 120 -11.77 -14.39 5.21
N ALA A 121 -13.03 -14.12 4.88
CA ALA A 121 -14.04 -15.15 4.66
C ALA A 121 -14.81 -14.92 3.36
N ILE A 122 -15.30 -15.99 2.75
CA ILE A 122 -15.87 -15.95 1.40
C ILE A 122 -17.03 -16.89 1.31
N ARG A 123 -18.03 -16.54 0.52
CA ARG A 123 -19.18 -17.37 0.24
C ARG A 123 -19.37 -17.50 -1.26
N PHE A 124 -19.48 -18.73 -1.73
CA PHE A 124 -19.83 -19.02 -3.11
C PHE A 124 -21.35 -19.02 -3.31
N GLN A 125 -21.78 -18.78 -4.54
CA GLN A 125 -23.18 -18.82 -4.93
C GLN A 125 -23.78 -20.21 -4.63
N GLY A 126 -24.89 -20.23 -3.88
CA GLY A 126 -25.57 -21.48 -3.50
C GLY A 126 -25.01 -22.15 -2.23
N GLN A 127 -24.00 -21.56 -1.58
CA GLN A 127 -23.55 -21.98 -0.26
C GLN A 127 -24.01 -20.96 0.79
N ASP A 128 -24.54 -21.44 1.93
CA ASP A 128 -24.98 -20.54 3.00
C ASP A 128 -23.84 -20.12 3.93
N ASN A 129 -22.84 -20.99 4.10
CA ASN A 129 -21.74 -20.80 5.04
C ASN A 129 -20.57 -20.01 4.45
N PHE A 130 -19.97 -19.15 5.26
CA PHE A 130 -18.72 -18.50 4.93
C PHE A 130 -17.53 -19.44 5.16
N ILE A 131 -16.71 -19.61 4.12
CA ILE A 131 -15.44 -20.32 4.20
C ILE A 131 -14.40 -19.36 4.77
N ARG A 132 -13.86 -19.71 5.93
CA ARG A 132 -12.82 -18.94 6.62
C ARG A 132 -11.72 -19.88 7.12
N TRP A 133 -10.48 -19.42 7.05
CA TRP A 133 -9.37 -20.09 7.72
C TRP A 133 -9.24 -19.56 9.16
N THR A 134 -9.56 -20.42 10.13
CA THR A 134 -9.65 -20.05 11.55
C THR A 134 -8.36 -20.30 12.34
N ASN A 135 -7.54 -21.28 11.92
CA ASN A 135 -6.41 -21.74 12.72
C ASN A 135 -5.04 -21.33 12.15
N LYS A 136 -4.49 -20.22 12.67
CA LYS A 136 -3.16 -19.71 12.26
C LYS A 136 -1.97 -20.58 12.71
N LYS A 137 -2.20 -21.61 13.53
CA LYS A 137 -1.15 -22.47 14.08
C LYS A 137 -0.89 -23.73 13.25
N GLU A 138 -1.86 -24.13 12.43
CA GLU A 138 -1.77 -25.30 11.56
C GLU A 138 -1.30 -24.90 10.16
N GLU A 139 -0.81 -25.87 9.39
CA GLU A 139 -0.52 -25.67 7.98
C GLU A 139 -1.81 -25.22 7.26
N TYR A 140 -1.65 -24.35 6.26
CA TYR A 140 -2.77 -23.79 5.52
C TYR A 140 -3.52 -24.90 4.78
N TYR A 141 -4.64 -25.34 5.36
CA TYR A 141 -5.58 -26.28 4.77
C TYR A 141 -6.96 -25.64 4.75
N VAL A 142 -7.53 -25.54 3.56
CA VAL A 142 -8.84 -24.94 3.32
C VAL A 142 -9.54 -25.78 2.25
N ASP A 143 -10.82 -26.04 2.46
CA ASP A 143 -11.69 -26.69 1.49
C ASP A 143 -12.05 -25.72 0.34
N LEU A 144 -11.08 -25.46 -0.53
CA LEU A 144 -11.22 -24.64 -1.73
C LEU A 144 -10.80 -25.44 -2.96
N PRO A 145 -11.48 -25.25 -4.11
CA PRO A 145 -11.09 -25.91 -5.34
C PRO A 145 -9.67 -25.50 -5.76
N GLN A 146 -8.85 -26.50 -6.14
CA GLN A 146 -7.48 -26.30 -6.61
C GLN A 146 -7.39 -26.17 -8.13
N ASN A 147 -8.43 -26.55 -8.85
CA ASN A 147 -8.55 -26.44 -10.30
C ASN A 147 -9.69 -25.49 -10.65
N TYR A 148 -9.66 -24.93 -11.86
CA TYR A 148 -10.75 -24.10 -12.35
C TYR A 148 -12.04 -24.93 -12.47
N ASP A 149 -13.11 -24.41 -11.88
CA ASP A 149 -14.46 -24.95 -12.01
C ASP A 149 -15.43 -23.78 -12.28
N PRO A 150 -16.17 -23.79 -13.41
CA PRO A 150 -17.10 -22.73 -13.76
C PRO A 150 -18.34 -22.66 -12.86
N ASN A 151 -18.58 -23.63 -11.97
CA ASN A 151 -19.72 -23.60 -11.05
C ASN A 151 -19.45 -22.74 -9.79
N TYR A 152 -18.18 -22.46 -9.50
CA TYR A 152 -17.78 -21.69 -8.32
C TYR A 152 -17.71 -20.20 -8.64
N PHE A 153 -18.74 -19.46 -8.25
CA PHE A 153 -18.78 -18.01 -8.33
C PHE A 153 -18.84 -17.39 -6.95
N VAL A 154 -18.06 -16.34 -6.73
CA VAL A 154 -18.05 -15.67 -5.43
C VAL A 154 -19.22 -14.68 -5.36
N GLU A 155 -20.06 -14.86 -4.33
CA GLU A 155 -21.23 -14.01 -4.08
C GLU A 155 -20.98 -12.99 -2.96
N ALA A 156 -20.28 -13.41 -1.90
CA ALA A 156 -19.99 -12.55 -0.75
C ALA A 156 -18.53 -12.69 -0.32
N ILE A 157 -17.90 -11.55 0.00
CA ILE A 157 -16.53 -11.48 0.52
C ILE A 157 -16.51 -10.65 1.80
N ASP A 158 -16.03 -11.25 2.87
CA ASP A 158 -15.72 -10.58 4.14
C ASP A 158 -14.20 -10.40 4.27
N VAL A 159 -13.78 -9.14 4.25
CA VAL A 159 -12.38 -8.70 4.39
C VAL A 159 -12.24 -7.81 5.63
N SER A 160 -13.08 -8.05 6.64
CA SER A 160 -13.04 -7.33 7.92
C SER A 160 -11.72 -7.55 8.66
N ASP A 161 -11.21 -6.51 9.32
CA ASP A 161 -9.98 -6.53 10.13
C ASP A 161 -8.70 -6.87 9.36
N LEU A 162 -8.72 -6.73 8.04
CA LEU A 162 -7.55 -6.90 7.20
C LEU A 162 -6.88 -5.56 6.88
N MET A 163 -5.68 -5.65 6.32
CA MET A 163 -4.93 -4.49 5.84
C MET A 163 -4.83 -4.57 4.32
N LEU A 164 -5.95 -4.28 3.67
CA LEU A 164 -6.04 -4.34 2.21
C LEU A 164 -5.51 -3.05 1.59
N TYR A 165 -4.51 -3.17 0.72
CA TYR A 165 -3.99 -2.07 -0.08
C TYR A 165 -4.63 -2.06 -1.46
N TYR A 166 -4.49 -0.95 -2.18
CA TYR A 166 -4.91 -0.82 -3.59
C TYR A 166 -4.44 -1.99 -4.47
N GLN A 167 -3.18 -2.44 -4.33
CA GLN A 167 -2.65 -3.58 -5.10
C GLN A 167 -3.42 -4.89 -4.84
N GLY A 168 -3.96 -5.05 -3.64
CA GLY A 168 -4.80 -6.18 -3.26
C GLY A 168 -6.16 -6.15 -3.93
N LEU A 169 -6.74 -4.96 -4.04
CA LEU A 169 -8.04 -4.75 -4.69
C LEU A 169 -8.02 -5.09 -6.19
N GLU A 170 -6.87 -5.02 -6.85
CA GLU A 170 -6.74 -5.47 -8.26
C GLU A 170 -7.14 -6.94 -8.47
N ASN A 171 -7.11 -7.77 -7.41
CA ASN A 171 -7.59 -9.16 -7.47
C ASN A 171 -9.11 -9.28 -7.56
N PHE A 172 -9.87 -8.21 -7.27
CA PHE A 172 -11.33 -8.20 -7.30
C PHE A 172 -11.90 -7.94 -8.70
N LYS A 173 -11.04 -7.82 -9.72
CA LYS A 173 -11.52 -7.62 -11.09
C LYS A 173 -12.24 -8.85 -11.63
N ASN A 174 -13.19 -8.60 -12.52
CA ASN A 174 -13.99 -9.62 -13.20
C ASN A 174 -14.83 -10.50 -12.25
N LEU A 175 -15.17 -9.99 -11.06
CA LEU A 175 -16.09 -10.65 -10.14
C LEU A 175 -17.53 -10.21 -10.42
N PHE A 176 -18.09 -10.69 -11.53
CA PHE A 176 -19.38 -10.21 -12.05
C PHE A 176 -20.59 -10.56 -11.16
N LYS A 177 -20.48 -11.59 -10.32
CA LYS A 177 -21.57 -12.07 -9.45
C LYS A 177 -21.40 -11.67 -7.98
N LEU A 178 -20.39 -10.85 -7.66
CA LEU A 178 -20.18 -10.39 -6.30
C LEU A 178 -21.26 -9.38 -5.91
N LYS A 179 -22.00 -9.68 -4.86
CA LYS A 179 -23.13 -8.88 -4.36
C LYS A 179 -22.87 -8.26 -3.00
N TRP A 180 -22.05 -8.91 -2.16
CA TRP A 180 -21.83 -8.50 -0.79
C TRP A 180 -20.34 -8.35 -0.50
N LEU A 181 -19.93 -7.18 -0.02
CA LEU A 181 -18.54 -6.88 0.32
C LEU A 181 -18.47 -6.16 1.66
N SER A 182 -17.74 -6.75 2.62
CA SER A 182 -17.39 -6.05 3.86
C SER A 182 -15.89 -5.73 3.90
N LEU A 183 -15.59 -4.46 4.12
CA LEU A 183 -14.27 -3.86 4.28
C LEU A 183 -14.12 -3.22 5.66
N ARG A 184 -14.86 -3.71 6.65
CA ARG A 184 -14.85 -3.15 8.00
C ARG A 184 -13.44 -3.16 8.62
N ASN A 185 -13.14 -2.11 9.40
CA ASN A 185 -11.89 -1.97 10.15
C ASN A 185 -10.62 -2.06 9.27
N ASN A 186 -10.64 -1.59 8.02
CA ASN A 186 -9.46 -1.52 7.16
C ASN A 186 -8.73 -0.17 7.33
N PRO A 187 -7.55 -0.13 8.01
CA PRO A 187 -6.90 1.14 8.35
C PRO A 187 -6.22 1.85 7.18
N VAL A 188 -6.06 1.17 6.03
CA VAL A 188 -5.32 1.68 4.85
C VAL A 188 -6.20 1.81 3.60
N LEU A 189 -7.52 1.76 3.79
CA LEU A 189 -8.47 1.93 2.68
C LEU A 189 -8.57 3.41 2.31
N ASP A 190 -7.93 3.80 1.20
CA ASP A 190 -7.93 5.17 0.67
C ASP A 190 -9.12 5.46 -0.26
N ASN A 191 -9.38 6.73 -0.56
CA ASN A 191 -10.41 7.16 -1.53
C ASN A 191 -10.26 6.51 -2.91
N TRP A 192 -9.02 6.31 -3.39
CA TRP A 192 -8.76 5.62 -4.66
C TRP A 192 -9.20 4.15 -4.65
N CYS A 193 -9.19 3.51 -3.47
CA CYS A 193 -9.69 2.15 -3.33
C CYS A 193 -11.20 2.09 -3.54
N LEU A 194 -11.95 3.07 -3.01
CA LEU A 194 -13.40 3.16 -3.20
C LEU A 194 -13.78 3.45 -4.65
N ASP A 195 -13.06 4.36 -5.32
CA ASP A 195 -13.28 4.63 -6.74
C ASP A 195 -12.99 3.40 -7.61
N TYR A 196 -11.96 2.63 -7.27
CA TYR A 196 -11.66 1.36 -7.93
C TYR A 196 -12.77 0.33 -7.73
N ILE A 197 -13.28 0.17 -6.50
CA ILE A 197 -14.41 -0.73 -6.20
C ILE A 197 -15.64 -0.35 -7.04
N GLY A 198 -15.93 0.95 -7.13
CA GLY A 198 -17.02 1.49 -7.96
C GLY A 198 -16.92 1.11 -9.44
N HIS A 199 -15.71 0.95 -9.97
CA HIS A 199 -15.49 0.53 -11.35
C HIS A 199 -15.40 -0.99 -11.53
N ALA A 200 -14.72 -1.69 -10.60
CA ALA A 200 -14.39 -3.10 -10.75
C ALA A 200 -15.57 -4.04 -10.44
N ILE A 201 -16.50 -3.62 -9.57
CA ILE A 201 -17.60 -4.46 -9.07
C ILE A 201 -18.94 -3.71 -9.21
N PRO A 202 -19.46 -3.50 -10.43
CA PRO A 202 -20.66 -2.68 -10.64
C PRO A 202 -21.95 -3.30 -10.10
N ASN A 203 -21.98 -4.62 -9.88
CA ASN A 203 -23.16 -5.37 -9.42
C ASN A 203 -23.25 -5.51 -7.89
N LEU A 204 -22.48 -4.73 -7.15
CA LEU A 204 -22.45 -4.81 -5.69
C LEU A 204 -23.77 -4.29 -5.10
N GLU A 205 -24.42 -5.09 -4.26
CA GLU A 205 -25.68 -4.74 -3.61
C GLU A 205 -25.48 -4.27 -2.16
N TYR A 206 -24.45 -4.77 -1.48
CA TYR A 206 -24.11 -4.42 -0.09
C TYR A 206 -22.63 -4.09 0.04
N LEU A 207 -22.35 -2.95 0.66
CA LEU A 207 -21.00 -2.50 0.98
C LEU A 207 -20.92 -2.02 2.43
N ASP A 208 -20.01 -2.61 3.22
CA ASP A 208 -19.67 -2.11 4.56
C ASP A 208 -18.25 -1.56 4.56
N ILE A 209 -18.12 -0.27 4.88
CA ILE A 209 -16.84 0.45 5.00
C ILE A 209 -16.68 1.08 6.40
N SER A 210 -17.32 0.47 7.41
CA SER A 210 -17.28 0.93 8.79
C SER A 210 -15.85 0.95 9.35
N ASN A 211 -15.51 2.00 10.10
CA ASN A 211 -14.20 2.18 10.75
C ASN A 211 -13.00 2.19 9.78
N CYS A 212 -13.17 2.78 8.60
CA CYS A 212 -12.08 3.04 7.64
C CYS A 212 -11.59 4.50 7.76
N PRO A 213 -10.49 4.78 8.48
CA PRO A 213 -10.11 6.14 8.87
C PRO A 213 -9.53 7.01 7.74
N GLN A 214 -9.16 6.41 6.61
CA GLN A 214 -8.58 7.12 5.46
C GLN A 214 -9.63 7.46 4.39
N VAL A 215 -10.87 6.99 4.55
CA VAL A 215 -11.99 7.33 3.69
C VAL A 215 -12.50 8.71 4.06
N THR A 216 -12.60 9.59 3.05
CA THR A 216 -13.21 10.92 3.20
C THR A 216 -14.47 11.05 2.35
N ALA A 217 -15.19 12.17 2.47
CA ALA A 217 -16.35 12.50 1.65
C ALA A 217 -16.10 12.33 0.14
N ALA A 218 -14.90 12.67 -0.33
CA ALA A 218 -14.50 12.49 -1.74
C ALA A 218 -14.43 11.02 -2.16
N GLY A 219 -14.03 10.11 -1.25
CA GLY A 219 -14.03 8.68 -1.51
C GLY A 219 -15.44 8.11 -1.64
N ILE A 220 -16.37 8.59 -0.80
CA ILE A 220 -17.79 8.20 -0.83
C ILE A 220 -18.44 8.63 -2.14
N ALA A 221 -18.15 9.84 -2.62
CA ALA A 221 -18.62 10.30 -3.92
C ALA A 221 -18.19 9.39 -5.08
N GLY A 222 -17.05 8.69 -4.95
CA GLY A 222 -16.59 7.69 -5.93
C GLY A 222 -17.51 6.48 -6.06
N LEU A 223 -18.35 6.19 -5.05
CA LEU A 223 -19.29 5.07 -5.04
C LEU A 223 -20.55 5.31 -5.89
N GLN A 224 -20.75 6.52 -6.44
CA GLN A 224 -21.88 6.85 -7.32
C GLN A 224 -22.01 5.94 -8.55
N LYS A 225 -20.92 5.27 -8.93
CA LYS A 225 -20.88 4.33 -10.06
C LYS A 225 -21.61 3.01 -9.76
N LEU A 226 -21.83 2.68 -8.49
CA LEU A 226 -22.48 1.44 -8.05
C LEU A 226 -24.00 1.57 -8.12
N THR A 227 -24.54 1.53 -9.33
CA THR A 227 -25.99 1.74 -9.56
C THR A 227 -26.89 0.65 -8.97
N GLN A 228 -26.34 -0.51 -8.61
CA GLN A 228 -27.08 -1.62 -7.98
C GLN A 228 -26.93 -1.65 -6.45
N LEU A 229 -26.21 -0.69 -5.86
CA LEU A 229 -25.98 -0.65 -4.42
C LEU A 229 -27.29 -0.34 -3.69
N LYS A 230 -27.68 -1.23 -2.77
CA LYS A 230 -28.89 -1.10 -1.96
C LYS A 230 -28.58 -0.70 -0.53
N ILE A 231 -27.45 -1.17 0.01
CA ILE A 231 -27.09 -0.93 1.41
C ILE A 231 -25.63 -0.50 1.48
N LEU A 232 -25.40 0.65 2.09
CA LEU A 232 -24.07 1.15 2.43
C LEU A 232 -23.99 1.33 3.94
N VAL A 233 -23.05 0.66 4.59
CA VAL A 233 -22.83 0.79 6.04
C VAL A 233 -21.57 1.60 6.29
N ILE A 234 -21.73 2.70 7.02
CA ILE A 234 -20.66 3.64 7.36
C ILE A 234 -20.71 3.93 8.86
N ASN A 235 -19.54 4.09 9.46
CA ASN A 235 -19.40 4.58 10.82
C ASN A 235 -18.54 5.83 10.78
N SER A 236 -19.18 7.00 10.85
CA SER A 236 -18.50 8.28 10.89
C SER A 236 -19.37 9.33 11.59
N SER A 237 -18.73 10.11 12.46
CA SER A 237 -19.30 11.30 13.08
C SER A 237 -19.01 12.58 12.29
N ASP A 238 -18.32 12.47 11.15
CA ASP A 238 -17.94 13.62 10.33
C ASP A 238 -19.12 14.08 9.47
N VAL A 239 -19.47 15.36 9.60
CA VAL A 239 -20.57 16.00 8.88
C VAL A 239 -20.33 15.97 7.36
N GLU A 240 -19.08 16.10 6.90
CA GLU A 240 -18.78 16.05 5.47
C GLU A 240 -19.11 14.68 4.86
N ILE A 241 -18.78 13.62 5.60
CA ILE A 241 -19.09 12.25 5.20
C ILE A 241 -20.61 12.03 5.17
N GLN A 242 -21.32 12.51 6.18
CA GLN A 242 -22.78 12.39 6.24
C GLN A 242 -23.47 13.14 5.10
N MET A 243 -23.01 14.34 4.76
CA MET A 243 -23.50 15.08 3.59
C MET A 243 -23.25 14.34 2.28
N ALA A 244 -22.06 13.72 2.12
CA ALA A 244 -21.75 12.92 0.95
C ALA A 244 -22.63 11.66 0.85
N CYS A 245 -22.94 11.01 1.98
CA CYS A 245 -23.88 9.89 2.02
C CYS A 245 -25.28 10.32 1.58
N PHE A 246 -25.78 11.45 2.08
CA PHE A 246 -27.07 11.99 1.69
C PHE A 246 -27.14 12.29 0.19
N ALA A 247 -26.10 12.94 -0.36
CA ALA A 247 -26.00 13.17 -1.79
C ALA A 247 -25.95 11.86 -2.60
N LEU A 248 -25.37 10.79 -2.04
CA LEU A 248 -25.32 9.49 -2.70
C LEU A 248 -26.69 8.80 -2.74
N GLU A 249 -27.51 8.96 -1.69
CA GLU A 249 -28.91 8.48 -1.66
C GLU A 249 -29.76 9.17 -2.74
N ASP A 250 -29.53 10.46 -3.00
CA ASP A 250 -30.20 11.19 -4.07
C ASP A 250 -29.80 10.70 -5.47
N ILE A 251 -28.54 10.28 -5.64
CA ILE A 251 -27.99 9.82 -6.93
C ILE A 251 -28.39 8.37 -7.24
N ILE A 252 -28.37 7.47 -6.24
CA ILE A 252 -28.64 6.05 -6.42
C ILE A 252 -30.04 5.73 -5.86
N PRO A 253 -31.07 5.60 -6.72
CA PRO A 253 -32.43 5.37 -6.25
C PRO A 253 -32.54 4.00 -5.56
N GLY A 254 -33.03 3.99 -4.33
CA GLY A 254 -33.19 2.78 -3.52
C GLY A 254 -31.96 2.39 -2.68
N LEU A 255 -30.93 3.23 -2.66
CA LEU A 255 -29.83 3.11 -1.70
C LEU A 255 -30.31 3.50 -0.30
N PHE A 256 -29.95 2.68 0.69
CA PHE A 256 -30.13 2.96 2.10
C PHE A 256 -28.77 3.05 2.78
N VAL A 257 -28.42 4.22 3.31
CA VAL A 257 -27.17 4.40 4.05
C VAL A 257 -27.42 4.23 5.54
N VAL A 258 -26.76 3.23 6.12
CA VAL A 258 -26.77 2.97 7.56
C VAL A 258 -25.58 3.68 8.19
N ILE A 259 -25.84 4.80 8.87
CA ILE A 259 -24.82 5.51 9.65
C ILE A 259 -24.86 4.98 11.09
N GLN A 260 -23.83 4.22 11.48
CA GLN A 260 -23.68 3.73 12.84
C GLN A 260 -22.86 4.73 13.66
N GLU A 261 -23.43 5.24 14.75
CA GLU A 261 -22.65 6.00 15.74
C GLU A 261 -21.85 5.02 16.61
N ASN A 262 -20.53 5.22 16.68
CA ASN A 262 -19.65 4.45 17.57
C ASN A 262 -20.05 4.66 19.04
N LYS A 263 -20.90 3.78 19.59
CA LYS A 263 -21.13 3.70 21.04
C LYS A 263 -20.00 2.99 21.80
N ASP A 264 -19.05 2.36 21.10
CA ASP A 264 -18.00 1.55 21.74
C ASP A 264 -16.58 1.94 21.31
N THR A 265 -16.02 2.99 21.95
CA THR A 265 -14.59 3.29 21.88
C THR A 265 -13.84 2.90 23.17
N ASN A 266 -14.19 1.78 23.80
CA ASN A 266 -13.43 1.25 24.95
C ASN A 266 -12.22 0.35 24.59
N TYR A 267 -11.92 0.11 23.31
CA TYR A 267 -10.80 -0.77 22.92
C TYR A 267 -9.49 -0.06 22.58
N LYS A 268 -9.44 1.28 22.56
CA LYS A 268 -8.19 2.04 22.30
C LYS A 268 -7.30 2.25 23.52
N GLN A 269 -7.76 1.92 24.75
CA GLN A 269 -6.93 2.00 25.95
C GLN A 269 -6.07 0.74 26.21
N MET A 270 -6.39 -0.40 25.61
CA MET A 270 -5.64 -1.66 25.86
C MET A 270 -4.41 -1.88 24.97
N ALA A 271 -4.21 -1.08 23.92
CA ALA A 271 -3.05 -1.19 23.03
C ALA A 271 -1.90 -0.20 23.37
N LYS A 272 -1.96 0.46 24.53
CA LYS A 272 -0.93 1.39 25.03
C LYS A 272 -0.32 0.99 26.40
N MET A 273 -0.61 -0.21 26.89
CA MET A 273 0.17 -0.89 27.94
C MET A 273 0.99 -2.00 27.31
#